data_AF-A0AAN1A1W7-F1
#
_entry.id   AF-A0AAN1A1W7-F1
#
_cell.length_a   1.000
_cell.length_b   1.000
_cell.length_c   1.000
_cell.angle_alpha   90.00
_cell.angle_beta   90.00
_cell.angle_gamma   90.00
#
_symmetry.space_group_name_H-M   'P 1'
#
loop_
_entity.id
_entity.type
_entity.pdbx_description
1 polymer ?
#
loop_
_entity_poly.entity_id
_entity_poly.type
_entity_poly.pdbx_seq_one_letter_code
_entity_poly.pdbx_strand_id
1 'polypeptide(L)'
;MQFITLPWATLQAIYRAKNGEVVEGKYVRVAGHFINLWDPSNEGSDRVSITPVFQIVFRNLEDGVLYFAGRAMFFDKVKSEYDAYFHHPFEDVDSSVMTQVYAVTDTQYLAGTFYSGVVPN
;
A
#
# COMPACT_ATOMS: atom_id res chain seq x y z
N MET A 1 -17.79 2.33 6.64
CA MET A 1 -16.34 2.04 6.55
C MET A 1 -15.62 2.99 7.49
N GLN A 2 -14.97 2.46 8.54
CA GLN A 2 -14.16 3.27 9.45
C GLN A 2 -12.84 3.65 8.77
N PHE A 3 -12.35 4.87 9.00
CA PHE A 3 -11.06 5.32 8.49
C PHE A 3 -10.40 6.24 9.51
N ILE A 4 -9.07 6.34 9.43
CA ILE A 4 -8.29 7.38 10.10
C ILE A 4 -7.57 8.23 9.05
N THR A 5 -7.18 9.42 9.45
CA THR A 5 -6.39 10.31 8.60
C THR A 5 -4.97 10.35 9.16
N LEU A 6 -3.97 10.04 8.32
CA LEU A 6 -2.56 10.08 8.69
C LEU A 6 -1.83 11.18 7.94
N PRO A 7 -0.87 11.87 8.60
CA PRO A 7 0.12 12.68 7.90
C PRO A 7 0.89 11.85 6.89
N TRP A 8 1.24 12.46 5.75
CA TRP A 8 1.97 11.78 4.69
C TRP A 8 3.30 11.21 5.17
N ALA A 9 4.04 11.97 5.99
CA ALA A 9 5.30 11.54 6.58
C ALA A 9 5.13 10.28 7.45
N THR A 10 4.09 10.21 8.28
CA THR A 10 3.77 9.04 9.10
C THR A 10 3.45 7.84 8.22
N LEU A 11 2.63 8.02 7.20
CA LEU A 11 2.29 6.95 6.27
C LEU A 11 3.54 6.43 5.54
N GLN A 12 4.40 7.33 5.04
CA GLN A 12 5.68 6.97 4.41
C GLN A 12 6.61 6.22 5.37
N ALA A 13 6.65 6.60 6.64
CA ALA A 13 7.43 5.90 7.67
C ALA A 13 6.91 4.47 7.87
N ILE A 14 5.58 4.27 7.95
CA ILE A 14 4.97 2.93 8.02
C ILE A 14 5.30 2.11 6.77
N TYR A 15 5.25 2.71 5.58
CA TYR A 15 5.60 2.03 4.33
C TYR A 15 7.08 1.59 4.25
N ARG A 16 8.00 2.30 4.92
CA ARG A 16 9.44 1.98 4.95
C ARG A 16 9.84 1.05 6.09
N ALA A 17 9.07 1.03 7.18
CA ALA A 17 9.28 0.17 8.34
C ALA A 17 9.27 -1.32 7.97
N LYS A 18 9.93 -2.17 8.75
CA LYS A 18 9.86 -3.64 8.61
C LYS A 18 8.58 -4.18 9.25
N ASN A 19 8.15 -5.37 8.84
CA ASN A 19 7.04 -6.03 9.53
C ASN A 19 7.41 -6.27 11.00
N GLY A 20 6.52 -5.92 11.92
CA GLY A 20 6.74 -5.93 13.37
C GLY A 20 7.36 -4.65 13.94
N GLU A 21 7.84 -3.73 13.09
CA GLU A 21 8.45 -2.48 13.56
C GLU A 21 7.39 -1.47 14.02
N VAL A 22 7.67 -0.83 15.16
CA VAL A 22 6.83 0.21 15.75
C VAL A 22 7.26 1.57 15.21
N VAL A 23 6.33 2.28 14.59
CA VAL A 23 6.50 3.63 14.03
C VAL A 23 5.84 4.63 14.96
N GLU A 24 6.59 5.67 15.34
CA GLU A 24 6.14 6.77 16.22
C GLU A 24 5.60 6.32 17.59
N GLY A 25 5.88 5.08 18.01
CA GLY A 25 5.28 4.49 19.21
C GLY A 25 3.77 4.24 19.13
N LYS A 26 3.15 4.44 17.95
CA LYS A 26 1.70 4.41 17.74
C LYS A 26 1.24 3.34 16.76
N TYR A 27 2.06 3.02 15.76
CA TYR A 27 1.67 2.13 14.68
C TYR A 27 2.63 0.96 14.55
N VAL A 28 2.14 -0.24 14.28
CA VAL A 28 2.98 -1.40 13.99
C VAL A 28 2.68 -1.87 12.58
N ARG A 29 3.70 -1.91 11.71
CA ARG A 29 3.53 -2.51 10.39
C ARG A 29 3.33 -4.01 10.57
N VAL A 30 2.23 -4.53 10.06
CA VAL A 30 1.93 -5.97 10.10
C VAL A 30 2.45 -6.64 8.84
N ALA A 31 2.13 -6.09 7.68
CA ALA A 31 2.53 -6.62 6.40
C ALA A 31 2.65 -5.49 5.36
N GLY A 32 3.44 -5.73 4.31
CA GLY A 32 3.38 -4.91 3.11
C GLY A 32 4.07 -5.58 1.94
N HIS A 33 3.49 -5.45 0.76
CA HIS A 33 3.94 -6.11 -0.46
C HIS A 33 3.45 -5.36 -1.70
N PHE A 34 4.03 -5.69 -2.85
CA PHE A 34 3.57 -5.20 -4.14
C PHE A 34 2.56 -6.16 -4.74
N ILE A 35 1.46 -5.61 -5.25
CA ILE A 35 0.57 -6.32 -6.18
C ILE A 35 0.63 -5.67 -7.55
N ASN A 36 0.18 -6.43 -8.54
CA ASN A 36 -0.02 -5.95 -9.89
C ASN A 36 -1.53 -5.83 -10.12
N LEU A 37 -2.01 -4.60 -10.32
CA LEU A 37 -3.36 -4.39 -10.82
C LEU A 37 -3.34 -4.61 -12.33
N TRP A 38 -4.13 -5.57 -12.78
CA TRP A 38 -4.48 -5.71 -14.18
C TRP A 38 -5.53 -4.66 -14.54
N ASP A 39 -5.34 -3.96 -15.65
CA ASP A 39 -6.34 -3.03 -16.18
C ASP A 39 -7.29 -3.77 -17.13
N PRO A 40 -8.53 -4.07 -16.72
CA PRO A 40 -9.48 -4.80 -17.55
C PRO A 40 -9.95 -3.98 -18.76
N SER A 41 -9.72 -2.66 -18.80
CA SER A 41 -10.06 -1.85 -19.98
C SER A 41 -9.21 -2.18 -21.21
N ASN A 42 -8.12 -2.93 -21.02
CA ASN A 42 -7.23 -3.42 -22.10
C ASN A 42 -7.51 -4.87 -22.53
N GLU A 43 -8.65 -5.46 -22.16
CA GLU A 43 -9.05 -6.82 -22.56
C GLU A 43 -9.06 -7.07 -24.08
N GLY A 44 -9.04 -6.02 -24.91
CA GLY A 44 -8.98 -6.10 -26.37
C GLY A 44 -7.63 -5.74 -27.01
N SER A 45 -6.59 -5.48 -26.23
CA SER A 45 -5.26 -5.16 -26.75
C SER A 45 -4.31 -6.35 -26.63
N ASP A 46 -3.39 -6.52 -27.59
CA ASP A 46 -2.30 -7.53 -27.51
C ASP A 46 -1.27 -7.21 -26.40
N ARG A 47 -1.60 -6.31 -25.47
CA ARG A 47 -0.72 -5.79 -24.43
C ARG A 47 -1.35 -6.01 -23.06
N VAL A 48 -0.60 -6.63 -22.16
CA VAL A 48 -0.95 -6.69 -20.74
C VAL A 48 -0.43 -5.42 -20.07
N SER A 49 -1.33 -4.49 -19.71
CA SER A 49 -0.97 -3.37 -18.86
C SER A 49 -1.01 -3.79 -17.41
N ILE A 50 0.13 -3.65 -16.73
CA ILE A 50 0.31 -3.97 -15.32
C ILE A 50 0.66 -2.68 -14.60
N THR A 51 -0.17 -2.28 -13.63
CA THR A 51 0.15 -1.18 -12.72
C THR A 51 0.57 -1.75 -11.36
N PRO A 52 1.84 -1.63 -10.97
CA PRO A 52 2.28 -2.07 -9.65
C PRO A 52 1.69 -1.13 -8.59
N VAL A 53 1.15 -1.73 -7.53
CA VAL A 53 0.59 -1.05 -6.37
C VAL A 53 1.29 -1.57 -5.13
N PHE A 54 1.84 -0.68 -4.32
CA PHE A 54 2.34 -1.06 -3.02
C PHE A 54 1.23 -0.97 -1.99
N GLN A 55 1.05 -2.02 -1.21
CA GLN A 55 0.01 -2.09 -0.18
C GLN A 55 0.63 -2.45 1.17
N ILE A 56 0.04 -1.92 2.24
CA ILE A 56 0.42 -2.20 3.62
C ILE A 56 -0.81 -2.45 4.50
N VAL A 57 -0.58 -3.25 5.52
CA VAL A 57 -1.47 -3.40 6.67
C VAL A 57 -0.67 -3.04 7.90
N PHE A 58 -1.24 -2.20 8.76
CA PHE A 58 -0.63 -1.80 10.02
C PHE A 58 -1.68 -1.74 11.12
N ARG A 59 -1.25 -1.90 12.37
CA ARG A 59 -2.11 -1.78 13.55
C ARG A 59 -1.89 -0.43 14.20
N ASN A 60 -2.95 0.28 14.55
CA ASN A 60 -2.86 1.39 15.51
C ASN A 60 -2.91 0.79 16.92
N LEU A 61 -1.93 1.13 17.76
CA LEU A 61 -1.78 0.60 19.11
C LEU A 61 -2.74 1.24 20.11
N GLU A 62 -3.27 2.43 19.80
CA GLU A 62 -4.22 3.13 20.68
C GLU A 62 -5.60 2.46 20.66
N ASP A 63 -6.11 2.14 19.47
CA ASP A 63 -7.43 1.52 19.29
C ASP A 63 -7.37 0.00 19.04
N GLY A 64 -6.17 -0.55 18.80
CA GLY A 64 -5.93 -1.96 18.48
C GLY A 64 -6.38 -2.37 17.07
N VAL A 65 -6.88 -1.46 16.25
CA VAL A 65 -7.51 -1.72 14.95
C VAL A 65 -6.45 -1.88 13.85
N LEU A 66 -6.71 -2.80 12.92
CA LEU A 66 -5.92 -2.95 11.70
C LEU A 66 -6.43 -1.99 10.62
N TYR A 67 -5.49 -1.30 9.98
CA TYR A 67 -5.75 -0.38 8.87
C TYR A 67 -4.98 -0.83 7.63
N PHE A 68 -5.57 -0.53 6.49
CA PHE A 68 -5.02 -0.81 5.16
C PHE A 68 -4.79 0.49 4.40
N ALA A 69 -3.65 0.56 3.71
CA ALA A 69 -3.34 1.60 2.75
C ALA A 69 -2.69 0.98 1.51
N GLY A 70 -2.97 1.54 0.34
CA GLY A 70 -2.31 1.15 -0.90
C GLY A 70 -2.13 2.34 -1.83
N ARG A 71 -1.06 2.32 -2.63
CA ARG A 71 -0.81 3.36 -3.65
C ARG A 71 -0.16 2.79 -4.89
N ALA A 72 -0.70 3.18 -6.04
CA ALA A 72 -0.11 2.86 -7.34
C ALA A 72 1.24 3.55 -7.50
N MET A 73 2.20 2.82 -8.06
CA MET A 73 3.44 3.42 -8.52
C MET A 73 3.18 4.28 -9.77
N PHE A 74 3.99 5.32 -9.94
CA PHE A 74 3.85 6.24 -11.08
C PHE A 74 4.74 5.78 -12.24
N PHE A 75 4.15 5.60 -13.42
CA PHE A 75 4.90 5.20 -14.61
C PHE A 75 5.75 6.37 -15.15
N ASP A 76 7.07 6.16 -15.26
CA ASP A 76 8.00 7.14 -15.84
C ASP A 76 8.01 6.99 -17.37
N LYS A 77 7.17 7.78 -18.04
CA LYS A 77 7.11 7.76 -19.52
C LYS A 77 8.42 8.16 -20.19
N VAL A 78 9.24 8.99 -19.53
CA VAL A 78 10.46 9.55 -20.13
C VAL A 78 11.56 8.50 -20.14
N LYS A 79 11.72 7.74 -19.05
CA LYS A 79 12.69 6.65 -18.99
C LYS A 79 12.20 5.36 -19.63
N SER A 80 10.90 5.20 -19.84
CA SER A 80 10.31 3.97 -20.34
C SER A 80 10.26 3.83 -21.86
N GLU A 81 11.29 4.30 -22.55
CA GLU A 81 11.38 4.18 -24.02
C GLU A 81 11.54 2.71 -24.46
N TYR A 82 12.24 1.90 -23.65
CA TYR A 82 12.55 0.49 -23.96
C TYR A 82 12.13 -0.50 -22.86
N ASP A 83 12.08 -0.07 -21.60
CA ASP A 83 11.73 -0.89 -20.43
C ASP A 83 10.68 -0.19 -19.57
N ALA A 84 9.87 -0.91 -18.80
CA ALA A 84 8.89 -0.29 -17.92
C ALA A 84 9.55 0.23 -16.62
N TYR A 85 9.64 1.55 -16.47
CA TYR A 85 10.12 2.21 -15.25
C TYR A 85 8.97 2.79 -14.43
N PHE A 86 9.00 2.53 -13.12
CA PHE A 86 8.02 3.05 -12.18
C PHE A 86 8.71 3.73 -10.99
N HIS A 87 8.19 4.88 -10.59
CA HIS A 87 8.60 5.61 -9.40
C HIS A 87 7.91 5.10 -8.15
N HIS A 88 8.63 5.12 -7.03
CA HIS A 88 8.03 4.78 -5.75
C HIS A 88 6.91 5.78 -5.43
N PRO A 89 5.75 5.35 -4.92
CA PRO A 89 4.60 6.22 -4.66
C PRO A 89 4.85 7.31 -3.60
N PHE A 90 6.03 7.35 -2.98
CA PHE A 90 6.42 8.36 -1.99
C PHE A 90 7.52 9.30 -2.50
N GLU A 91 7.97 9.13 -3.73
CA GLU A 91 8.84 10.10 -4.40
C GLU A 91 7.99 11.32 -4.78
N ASP A 92 8.50 12.52 -4.48
CA ASP A 92 7.96 13.82 -4.90
C ASP A 92 6.56 14.25 -4.39
N VAL A 93 6.12 13.74 -3.23
CA VAL A 93 4.86 14.20 -2.59
C VAL A 93 5.14 14.97 -1.31
N ASP A 94 4.54 16.16 -1.20
CA ASP A 94 4.64 17.03 -0.03
C ASP A 94 4.17 16.30 1.25
N SER A 95 5.02 16.33 2.27
CA SER A 95 4.78 15.80 3.61
C SER A 95 3.55 16.39 4.33
N SER A 96 3.04 17.53 3.87
CA SER A 96 1.84 18.20 4.41
C SER A 96 0.53 17.50 4.04
N VAL A 97 0.54 16.58 3.07
CA VAL A 97 -0.66 15.88 2.62
C VAL A 97 -1.18 14.95 3.72
N MET A 98 -2.49 14.94 3.90
CA MET A 98 -3.16 13.99 4.78
C MET A 98 -3.79 12.88 3.94
N THR A 99 -3.62 11.63 4.34
CA THR A 99 -4.15 10.47 3.61
C THR A 99 -5.12 9.69 4.48
N GLN A 100 -6.29 9.36 3.90
CA GLN A 100 -7.25 8.47 4.54
C GLN A 100 -6.82 7.02 4.36
N VAL A 101 -6.85 6.26 5.45
CA VAL A 101 -6.53 4.83 5.48
C VAL A 101 -7.69 4.10 6.14
N TYR A 102 -8.04 2.95 5.58
CA TYR A 102 -9.30 2.30 5.87
C TYR A 102 -9.13 1.20 6.91
N ALA A 103 -10.02 1.15 7.89
CA ALA A 103 -10.06 0.05 8.84
C ALA A 103 -10.39 -1.26 8.11
N VAL A 104 -9.69 -2.32 8.49
CA VAL A 104 -9.94 -3.67 8.01
C VAL A 104 -11.13 -4.22 8.79
N THR A 105 -12.30 -4.24 8.17
CA THR A 105 -13.54 -4.74 8.79
C THR A 105 -13.75 -6.24 8.57
N ASP A 106 -13.20 -6.80 7.48
CA ASP A 106 -13.19 -8.24 7.18
C ASP A 106 -11.79 -8.66 6.69
N THR A 107 -11.09 -9.47 7.49
CA THR A 107 -9.73 -9.97 7.18
C THR A 107 -9.70 -10.91 5.97
N GLN A 108 -10.83 -11.52 5.59
CA GLN A 108 -10.94 -12.43 4.45
C GLN A 108 -10.67 -11.74 3.10
N TYR A 109 -10.98 -10.45 2.95
CA TYR A 109 -10.69 -9.71 1.72
C TYR A 109 -9.19 -9.43 1.54
N LEU A 110 -8.44 -9.39 2.65
CA LEU A 110 -6.98 -9.29 2.63
C LEU A 110 -6.30 -10.65 2.51
N ALA A 111 -6.99 -11.75 2.84
CA ALA A 111 -6.50 -13.13 2.64
C ALA A 111 -6.12 -13.39 1.17
N GLY A 112 -6.89 -12.86 0.21
CA GLY A 112 -6.59 -12.98 -1.22
C GLY A 112 -5.43 -12.10 -1.69
N THR A 113 -5.13 -11.01 -0.97
CA THR A 113 -4.13 -10.02 -1.40
C THR A 113 -2.79 -10.21 -0.70
N PHE A 114 -2.76 -10.61 0.58
CA PHE A 114 -1.55 -10.64 1.41
C PHE A 114 -1.03 -12.04 1.79
N TYR A 115 -1.74 -13.14 1.52
CA TYR A 115 -1.45 -14.41 2.19
C TYR A 115 -1.07 -15.58 1.28
N SER A 116 0.21 -15.96 1.37
CA SER A 116 0.68 -17.34 1.23
C SER A 116 1.12 -17.96 2.58
N GLY A 117 0.77 -17.33 3.72
CA GLY A 117 1.18 -17.76 5.07
C GLY A 117 0.07 -17.65 6.11
N VAL A 118 0.24 -18.30 7.26
CA VAL A 118 -0.78 -18.39 8.33
C VAL A 118 -0.74 -17.14 9.23
N VAL A 119 -1.90 -16.54 9.52
CA VAL A 119 -2.05 -15.53 10.58
C VAL A 119 -2.18 -16.23 11.93
N PRO A 120 -1.27 -16.01 12.88
CA PRO A 120 -1.50 -16.44 14.25
C PRO A 120 -2.59 -15.55 14.88
N ASN A 121 -3.56 -16.20 15.52
CA ASN A 121 -4.61 -15.55 16.32
C ASN A 121 -4.03 -14.72 17.47
#